data_AF-A0A3A5X503-F1
#
_entry.id   AF-A0A3A5X503-F1
#
_cell.length_a   1.000
_cell.length_b   1.000
_cell.length_c   1.000
_cell.angle_alpha   90.00
_cell.angle_beta   90.00
_cell.angle_gamma   90.00
#
_symmetry.space_group_name_H-M   'P 1'
#
loop_
_entity.id
_entity.type
_entity.pdbx_description
1 polymer ?
#
loop_
_entity_poly.entity_id
_entity_poly.type
_entity_poly.pdbx_seq_one_letter_code
_entity_poly.pdbx_strand_id
1 'polypeptide(L)'
;MTIKDFFSFRQNRFFWANILAMAVVVVGLLFGVLKGLDIYTRHGEAVIVPDVKGMGVEEAEKMFRNRGLVCIVSDSSYVKTLPAGCILEYNPAAGQKVKEGRTIYLTINTIEVPLHIVPDVADNSSLRQAEARILASGFKLAEIQYIPGEKDWVYGVKYKGRQLSIGEKVPTGAVLTLMVGDGGALKADSLGVDAVGGTVEPVLSEDSAADESWF
;
A
#
# COMPACT_ATOMS: atom_id res chain seq x y z
N MET A 1 -63.52 36.91 35.76
CA MET A 1 -63.94 35.61 35.18
C MET A 1 -63.48 34.53 36.14
N THR A 2 -64.40 33.84 36.82
CA THR A 2 -64.03 32.89 37.88
C THR A 2 -63.68 31.53 37.30
N ILE A 3 -62.71 30.83 37.91
CA ILE A 3 -62.27 29.48 37.52
C ILE A 3 -63.43 28.46 37.53
N LYS A 4 -64.48 28.69 38.34
CA LYS A 4 -65.65 27.80 38.42
C LYS A 4 -66.52 27.85 37.17
N ASP A 5 -66.69 29.05 36.58
CA ASP A 5 -67.42 29.21 35.30
C ASP A 5 -66.65 28.56 34.15
N PHE A 6 -65.32 28.62 34.22
CA PHE A 6 -64.43 27.98 33.25
C PHE A 6 -64.55 26.45 33.23
N PHE A 7 -64.96 25.77 34.32
CA PHE A 7 -65.11 24.30 34.36
C PHE A 7 -66.56 23.81 34.24
N SER A 8 -67.54 24.71 34.12
CA SER A 8 -68.97 24.37 33.96
C SER A 8 -69.28 23.62 32.66
N PHE A 9 -68.42 23.71 31.64
CA PHE A 9 -68.56 22.96 30.39
C PHE A 9 -68.39 21.44 30.58
N ARG A 10 -67.77 20.98 31.68
CA ARG A 10 -67.42 19.57 31.92
C ARG A 10 -68.64 18.67 32.15
N GLN A 11 -69.81 19.25 32.42
CA GLN A 11 -71.08 18.53 32.64
C GLN A 11 -71.93 18.39 31.36
N ASN A 12 -71.52 19.03 30.26
CA ASN A 12 -72.23 18.96 28.99
C ASN A 12 -71.84 17.70 28.20
N ARG A 13 -72.83 16.86 27.87
CA ARG A 13 -72.62 15.57 27.18
C ARG A 13 -72.00 15.75 25.78
N PHE A 14 -72.28 16.87 25.13
CA PHE A 14 -71.72 17.20 23.81
C PHE A 14 -70.22 17.55 23.85
N PHE A 15 -69.73 18.13 24.96
CA PHE A 15 -68.32 18.44 25.12
C PHE A 15 -67.46 17.16 25.17
N TRP A 16 -67.88 16.18 25.96
CA TRP A 16 -67.23 14.87 26.04
C TRP A 16 -67.34 14.08 24.73
N ALA A 17 -68.47 14.19 24.01
CA ALA A 17 -68.63 13.56 22.70
C ALA A 17 -67.63 14.11 21.67
N ASN A 18 -67.40 15.43 21.64
CA ASN A 18 -66.42 16.05 20.74
C ASN A 18 -64.98 15.68 21.11
N ILE A 19 -64.63 15.62 22.40
CA ILE A 19 -63.31 15.15 22.84
C ILE A 19 -63.09 13.70 22.43
N LEU A 20 -64.09 12.83 22.62
CA LEU A 20 -63.99 11.43 22.23
C LEU A 20 -63.87 11.28 20.70
N ALA A 21 -64.64 12.05 19.93
CA ALA A 21 -64.51 12.08 18.48
C ALA A 21 -63.12 12.55 18.02
N MET A 22 -62.57 13.61 18.64
CA MET A 22 -61.22 14.10 18.37
C MET A 22 -60.16 13.05 18.75
N ALA A 23 -60.33 12.36 19.87
CA ALA A 23 -59.45 11.26 20.26
C ALA A 23 -59.48 10.11 19.25
N VAL A 24 -60.66 9.72 18.76
CA VAL A 24 -60.80 8.68 17.71
C VAL A 24 -60.12 9.12 16.42
N VAL A 25 -60.27 10.38 16.00
CA VAL A 25 -59.59 10.92 14.81
C VAL A 25 -58.08 10.90 14.99
N VAL A 26 -57.56 11.32 16.15
CA VAL A 26 -56.12 11.30 16.45
C VAL A 26 -55.57 9.87 16.46
N VAL A 27 -56.29 8.92 17.06
CA VAL A 27 -55.91 7.50 17.07
C VAL A 27 -55.93 6.93 15.65
N GLY A 28 -56.93 7.28 14.83
CA GLY A 28 -57.01 6.87 13.43
C GLY A 28 -55.85 7.43 12.60
N LEU A 29 -55.50 8.70 12.80
CA LEU A 29 -54.35 9.34 12.16
C LEU A 29 -53.03 8.67 12.58
N LEU A 30 -52.84 8.43 13.88
CA LEU A 30 -51.67 7.70 14.39
C LEU A 30 -51.56 6.30 13.78
N PHE A 31 -52.66 5.55 13.74
CA PHE A 31 -52.68 4.20 13.15
C PHE A 31 -52.39 4.24 11.65
N GLY A 32 -52.97 5.20 10.92
CA GLY A 32 -52.73 5.41 9.50
C GLY A 32 -51.27 5.77 9.20
N VAL A 33 -50.66 6.65 9.99
CA VAL A 33 -49.23 7.01 9.86
C VAL A 33 -48.35 5.82 10.18
N LEU A 34 -48.61 5.07 11.25
CA LEU A 34 -47.82 3.89 11.63
C LEU A 34 -47.90 2.80 10.55
N LYS A 35 -49.10 2.48 10.04
CA LYS A 35 -49.27 1.50 8.96
C LYS A 35 -48.73 2.00 7.62
N GLY A 36 -48.83 3.29 7.35
CA GLY A 36 -48.22 3.95 6.21
C GLY A 36 -46.69 3.87 6.25
N LEU A 37 -46.09 4.01 7.43
CA LEU A 37 -44.64 3.83 7.60
C LEU A 37 -44.24 2.36 7.40
N ASP A 38 -45.04 1.43 7.90
CA ASP A 38 -44.80 -0.02 7.81
C ASP A 38 -44.80 -0.48 6.33
N ILE A 39 -45.81 -0.06 5.56
CA ILE A 39 -45.92 -0.37 4.12
C ILE A 39 -44.84 0.34 3.30
N TYR A 40 -44.49 1.58 3.64
CA TYR A 40 -43.48 2.36 2.92
C TYR A 40 -42.06 1.86 3.17
N THR A 41 -41.77 1.42 4.39
CA THR A 41 -40.42 0.94 4.76
C THR A 41 -40.17 -0.52 4.39
N ARG A 42 -41.18 -1.27 3.93
CA ARG A 42 -41.12 -2.71 3.63
C ARG A 42 -40.34 -3.47 4.71
N HIS A 43 -40.75 -3.31 5.97
CA HIS A 43 -40.19 -4.07 7.07
C HIS A 43 -40.46 -5.57 6.84
N GLY A 44 -39.45 -6.35 6.46
CA GLY A 44 -39.57 -7.82 6.46
C GLY A 44 -38.75 -8.59 5.43
N GLU A 45 -38.39 -8.00 4.29
CA GLU A 45 -37.59 -8.67 3.26
C GLU A 45 -36.10 -8.49 3.55
N ALA A 46 -35.60 -9.38 4.41
CA ALA A 46 -34.18 -9.48 4.72
C ALA A 46 -33.55 -10.65 3.97
N VAL A 47 -32.54 -10.35 3.16
CA VAL A 47 -31.70 -11.33 2.49
C VAL A 47 -30.51 -11.67 3.40
N ILE A 48 -30.22 -12.96 3.49
CA ILE A 48 -29.02 -13.44 4.21
C ILE A 48 -27.83 -13.33 3.26
N VAL A 49 -26.77 -12.68 3.73
CA VAL A 49 -25.50 -12.59 3.00
C VAL A 49 -24.89 -14.00 2.92
N PRO A 50 -24.67 -14.55 1.70
CA PRO A 50 -24.05 -15.85 1.54
C PRO A 50 -22.54 -15.79 1.86
N ASP A 51 -21.96 -16.94 2.21
CA ASP A 51 -20.52 -17.02 2.40
C ASP A 51 -19.80 -17.23 1.07
N VAL A 52 -18.98 -16.24 0.71
CA VAL A 52 -18.18 -16.21 -0.53
C VAL A 52 -16.67 -16.13 -0.25
N LYS A 53 -16.26 -16.36 0.99
CA LYS A 53 -14.85 -16.25 1.37
C LYS A 53 -14.00 -17.25 0.59
N GLY A 54 -12.90 -16.77 0.01
CA GLY A 54 -11.99 -17.58 -0.80
C GLY A 54 -12.47 -17.87 -2.23
N MET A 55 -13.71 -17.50 -2.59
CA MET A 55 -14.20 -17.62 -3.97
C MET A 55 -13.61 -16.52 -4.86
N GLY A 56 -13.62 -16.74 -6.17
CA GLY A 56 -13.28 -15.71 -7.14
C GLY A 56 -14.35 -14.61 -7.21
N VAL A 57 -13.94 -13.38 -7.56
CA VAL A 57 -14.85 -12.22 -7.64
C VAL A 57 -16.05 -12.50 -8.55
N GLU A 58 -15.84 -13.13 -9.72
CA GLU A 58 -16.92 -13.40 -10.68
C GLU A 58 -17.96 -14.40 -10.16
N GLU A 59 -17.51 -15.43 -9.44
CA GLU A 59 -18.42 -16.44 -8.86
C GLU A 59 -19.24 -15.85 -7.72
N ALA A 60 -18.57 -15.06 -6.88
CA ALA A 60 -19.23 -14.36 -5.78
C ALA A 60 -20.24 -13.33 -6.31
N GLU A 61 -19.90 -12.58 -7.36
CA GLU A 61 -20.81 -11.62 -7.99
C GLU A 61 -22.09 -12.30 -8.49
N LYS A 62 -21.98 -13.46 -9.15
CA LYS A 62 -23.14 -14.25 -9.56
C LYS A 62 -23.98 -14.68 -8.35
N MET A 63 -23.33 -15.13 -7.28
CA MET A 63 -24.02 -15.57 -6.07
C MET A 63 -24.78 -14.41 -5.39
N PHE A 64 -24.16 -13.23 -5.28
CA PHE A 64 -24.79 -12.05 -4.72
C PHE A 64 -25.94 -11.57 -5.59
N ARG A 65 -25.77 -11.52 -6.91
CA ARG A 65 -26.81 -11.13 -7.86
C ARG A 65 -28.03 -12.04 -7.79
N ASN A 66 -27.83 -13.36 -7.66
CA ASN A 66 -28.91 -14.34 -7.49
C ASN A 66 -29.71 -14.13 -6.19
N ARG A 67 -29.12 -13.46 -5.20
CA ARG A 67 -29.75 -13.10 -3.91
C ARG A 67 -30.28 -11.66 -3.91
N GLY A 68 -30.25 -10.95 -5.03
CA GLY A 68 -30.66 -9.54 -5.10
C GLY A 68 -29.70 -8.60 -4.38
N LEU A 69 -28.44 -9.00 -4.17
CA LEU A 69 -27.39 -8.19 -3.57
C LEU A 69 -26.46 -7.64 -4.65
N VAL A 70 -25.86 -6.48 -4.37
CA VAL A 70 -24.86 -5.85 -5.25
C VAL A 70 -23.51 -5.98 -4.57
N CYS A 71 -22.44 -6.31 -5.29
CA CYS A 71 -21.09 -6.31 -4.73
C CYS A 71 -20.21 -5.29 -5.45
N ILE A 72 -19.32 -4.64 -4.69
CA ILE A 72 -18.28 -3.77 -5.24
C ILE A 72 -16.95 -4.09 -4.57
N VAL A 73 -15.86 -4.05 -5.34
CA VAL A 73 -14.52 -4.16 -4.78
C VAL A 73 -14.14 -2.81 -4.17
N SER A 74 -13.95 -2.78 -2.86
CA SER A 74 -13.61 -1.57 -2.13
C SER A 74 -12.12 -1.44 -1.90
N ASP A 75 -11.45 -2.56 -1.67
CA ASP A 75 -10.05 -2.59 -1.30
C ASP A 75 -9.38 -3.87 -1.82
N SER A 76 -8.06 -3.85 -1.88
CA SER A 76 -7.25 -4.99 -2.27
C SER A 76 -6.05 -5.13 -1.35
N SER A 77 -5.85 -6.33 -0.81
CA SER A 77 -4.70 -6.67 0.03
C SER A 77 -3.93 -7.83 -0.59
N TYR A 78 -2.62 -7.91 -0.37
CA TYR A 78 -1.81 -9.00 -0.91
C TYR A 78 -1.54 -10.06 0.13
N VAL A 79 -2.06 -11.27 -0.11
CA VAL A 79 -1.80 -12.45 0.72
C VAL A 79 -1.22 -13.56 -0.16
N LYS A 80 0.07 -13.87 0.04
CA LYS A 80 0.81 -14.85 -0.77
C LYS A 80 0.25 -16.27 -0.71
N THR A 81 -0.42 -16.64 0.38
CA THR A 81 -0.96 -18.01 0.57
C THR A 81 -2.26 -18.25 -0.19
N LEU A 82 -2.90 -17.20 -0.69
CA LEU A 82 -4.22 -17.28 -1.31
C LEU A 82 -4.13 -16.97 -2.81
N PRO A 83 -5.08 -17.48 -3.62
CA PRO A 83 -5.09 -17.24 -5.06
C PRO A 83 -5.38 -15.77 -5.37
N ALA A 84 -4.85 -15.30 -6.51
CA ALA A 84 -5.10 -13.96 -7.03
C ALA A 84 -6.60 -13.74 -7.29
N GLY A 85 -7.13 -12.58 -6.90
CA GLY A 85 -8.54 -12.23 -7.12
C GLY A 85 -9.53 -13.01 -6.24
N CYS A 86 -9.08 -13.74 -5.22
CA CYS A 86 -10.01 -14.34 -4.26
C CYS A 86 -10.52 -13.30 -3.27
N ILE A 87 -11.73 -13.51 -2.73
CA ILE A 87 -12.27 -12.66 -1.68
C ILE A 87 -11.60 -13.00 -0.34
N LEU A 88 -10.95 -12.01 0.26
CA LEU A 88 -10.34 -12.13 1.59
C LEU A 88 -11.39 -11.86 2.65
N GLU A 89 -12.07 -10.73 2.52
CA GLU A 89 -13.03 -10.21 3.48
C GLU A 89 -14.14 -9.46 2.76
N TYR A 90 -15.27 -9.32 3.42
CA TYR A 90 -16.40 -8.56 2.90
C TYR A 90 -17.28 -8.04 4.03
N ASN A 91 -17.92 -6.90 3.77
CA ASN A 91 -18.78 -6.23 4.72
C ASN A 91 -20.08 -5.79 4.03
N PRO A 92 -21.27 -6.13 4.54
CA PRO A 92 -21.58 -6.97 5.71
C PRO A 92 -21.10 -8.42 5.63
N ALA A 93 -20.79 -9.03 6.79
CA ALA A 93 -20.26 -10.39 6.88
C ALA A 93 -21.32 -11.48 6.58
N ALA A 94 -20.86 -12.71 6.30
CA ALA A 94 -21.73 -13.86 6.06
C ALA A 94 -22.74 -14.07 7.20
N GLY A 95 -23.95 -14.50 6.83
CA GLY A 95 -25.02 -14.79 7.76
C GLY A 95 -25.74 -13.55 8.29
N GLN A 96 -25.25 -12.34 8.01
CA GLN A 96 -25.97 -11.12 8.35
C GLN A 96 -27.22 -10.93 7.47
N LYS A 97 -28.25 -10.34 8.08
CA LYS A 97 -29.50 -10.00 7.42
C LYS A 97 -29.42 -8.57 6.91
N VAL A 98 -29.50 -8.42 5.59
CA VAL A 98 -29.46 -7.12 4.91
C VAL A 98 -30.72 -6.92 4.08
N LYS A 99 -31.04 -5.67 3.76
CA LYS A 99 -32.13 -5.38 2.83
C LYS A 99 -31.72 -5.78 1.41
N GLU A 100 -32.70 -6.10 0.58
CA GLU A 100 -32.49 -6.28 -0.85
C GLU A 100 -31.83 -5.04 -1.48
N GLY A 101 -30.99 -5.27 -2.48
CA GLY A 101 -30.21 -4.21 -3.14
C GLY A 101 -29.08 -3.63 -2.30
N ARG A 102 -28.77 -4.19 -1.12
CA ARG A 102 -27.64 -3.73 -0.32
C ARG A 102 -26.33 -4.02 -1.05
N THR A 103 -25.46 -3.00 -1.08
CA THR A 103 -24.08 -3.12 -1.56
C THR A 103 -23.18 -3.78 -0.52
N ILE A 104 -22.55 -4.88 -0.91
CA ILE A 104 -21.51 -5.59 -0.17
C ILE A 104 -20.16 -5.10 -0.67
N TYR A 105 -19.33 -4.61 0.26
CA TYR A 105 -17.97 -4.16 -0.02
C TYR A 105 -17.04 -5.36 0.12
N LEU A 106 -16.29 -5.67 -0.94
CA LEU A 106 -15.35 -6.78 -0.99
C LEU A 106 -13.92 -6.25 -0.86
N THR A 107 -13.14 -6.96 -0.06
CA THR A 107 -11.68 -6.86 -0.03
C THR A 107 -11.11 -8.09 -0.72
N ILE A 108 -10.41 -7.88 -1.82
CA ILE A 108 -9.90 -8.97 -2.66
C ILE A 108 -8.40 -9.14 -2.51
N ASN A 109 -7.91 -10.33 -2.84
CA ASN A 109 -6.47 -10.54 -3.00
C ASN A 109 -6.02 -9.88 -4.30
N THR A 110 -4.97 -9.06 -4.24
CA THR A 110 -4.45 -8.37 -5.43
C THR A 110 -4.12 -9.36 -6.53
N ILE A 111 -4.49 -9.02 -7.77
CA ILE A 111 -4.23 -9.87 -8.94
C ILE A 111 -2.73 -9.92 -9.22
N GLU A 112 -2.06 -8.78 -9.08
CA GLU A 112 -0.63 -8.64 -9.28
C GLU A 112 0.11 -8.54 -7.94
N VAL A 113 1.37 -8.99 -7.93
CA VAL A 113 2.23 -8.85 -6.76
C VAL A 113 2.60 -7.37 -6.62
N PRO A 114 2.40 -6.74 -5.45
CA PRO A 114 2.75 -5.35 -5.26
C PRO A 114 4.25 -5.14 -5.49
N LEU A 115 4.58 -4.08 -6.22
CA LEU A 115 5.97 -3.72 -6.51
C LEU A 115 6.51 -2.82 -5.38
N HIS A 116 7.69 -3.15 -4.87
CA HIS A 116 8.42 -2.35 -3.89
C HIS A 116 9.68 -1.76 -4.54
N ILE A 117 10.04 -0.54 -4.13
CA ILE A 117 11.26 0.13 -4.58
C ILE A 117 12.48 -0.59 -4.01
N VAL A 118 13.46 -0.87 -4.86
CA VAL A 118 14.74 -1.43 -4.42
C VAL A 118 15.57 -0.32 -3.78
N PRO A 119 16.07 -0.52 -2.54
CA PRO A 119 16.89 0.48 -1.87
C PRO A 119 18.20 0.72 -2.60
N ASP A 120 18.70 1.95 -2.50
CA ASP A 120 20.00 2.30 -3.06
C ASP A 120 21.12 1.68 -2.21
N VAL A 121 21.69 0.60 -2.73
CA VAL A 121 22.79 -0.15 -2.13
C VAL A 121 23.95 -0.36 -3.11
N ALA A 122 23.74 -0.03 -4.39
CA ALA A 122 24.78 -0.10 -5.41
C ALA A 122 25.72 1.10 -5.23
N ASP A 123 27.04 0.85 -5.19
CA ASP A 123 28.11 1.84 -5.07
C ASP A 123 28.04 2.75 -3.81
N ASN A 124 27.22 2.38 -2.83
CA ASN A 124 26.94 3.21 -1.65
C ASN A 124 26.93 2.40 -0.33
N SER A 125 27.21 1.10 -0.37
CA SER A 125 27.07 0.23 0.81
C SER A 125 28.07 -0.92 0.80
N SER A 126 28.53 -1.29 1.99
CA SER A 126 29.23 -2.57 2.21
C SER A 126 28.27 -3.75 2.08
N LEU A 127 28.78 -4.96 1.82
CA LEU A 127 28.00 -6.20 1.74
C LEU A 127 27.01 -6.32 2.91
N ARG A 128 27.50 -6.20 4.14
CA ARG A 128 26.67 -6.33 5.35
C ARG A 128 25.55 -5.28 5.42
N GLN A 129 25.85 -4.05 5.00
CA GLN A 129 24.88 -2.96 5.00
C GLN A 129 23.83 -3.15 3.90
N ALA A 130 24.25 -3.58 2.71
CA ALA A 130 23.36 -3.88 1.60
C ALA A 130 22.42 -5.04 1.92
N GLU A 131 22.95 -6.12 2.52
CA GLU A 131 22.15 -7.24 2.98
C GLU A 131 21.07 -6.79 3.98
N ALA A 132 21.46 -6.01 4.99
CA ALA A 132 20.52 -5.49 5.98
C ALA A 132 19.43 -4.61 5.34
N ARG A 133 19.80 -3.71 4.41
CA ARG A 133 18.85 -2.84 3.71
C ARG A 133 17.88 -3.61 2.81
N ILE A 134 18.38 -4.61 2.07
CA ILE A 134 17.56 -5.45 1.17
C ILE A 134 16.59 -6.32 1.98
N LEU A 135 17.06 -6.95 3.06
CA LEU A 135 16.21 -7.75 3.93
C LEU A 135 15.17 -6.89 4.65
N ALA A 136 15.55 -5.70 5.12
CA ALA A 136 14.63 -4.76 5.77
C ALA A 136 13.53 -4.24 4.84
N SER A 137 13.81 -4.11 3.54
CA SER A 137 12.82 -3.74 2.51
C SER A 137 11.94 -4.91 2.07
N GLY A 138 12.12 -6.10 2.66
CA GLY A 138 11.25 -7.26 2.44
C GLY A 138 11.59 -8.10 1.20
N PHE A 139 12.76 -7.88 0.61
CA PHE A 139 13.30 -8.74 -0.44
C PHE A 139 14.10 -9.89 0.13
N LYS A 140 14.34 -10.91 -0.69
CA LYS A 140 15.19 -12.07 -0.35
C LYS A 140 16.50 -11.98 -1.11
N LEU A 141 17.55 -12.59 -0.56
CA LEU A 141 18.86 -12.64 -1.20
C LEU A 141 19.10 -14.01 -1.83
N ALA A 142 19.67 -14.01 -3.04
CA ALA A 142 20.25 -15.18 -3.68
C ALA A 142 21.73 -15.34 -3.23
N GLU A 143 22.39 -16.34 -3.79
CA GLU A 143 23.85 -16.45 -3.74
C GLU A 143 24.53 -15.20 -4.30
N ILE A 144 25.55 -14.72 -3.60
CA ILE A 144 26.27 -13.49 -3.93
C ILE A 144 27.17 -13.77 -5.15
N GLN A 145 27.14 -12.87 -6.13
CA GLN A 145 28.03 -12.92 -7.29
C GLN A 145 29.28 -12.08 -7.00
N TYR A 146 30.41 -12.76 -6.90
CA TYR A 146 31.70 -12.11 -6.72
C TYR A 146 32.27 -11.63 -8.05
N ILE A 147 32.82 -10.42 -8.06
CA ILE A 147 33.42 -9.75 -9.22
C ILE A 147 34.78 -9.19 -8.80
N PRO A 148 35.79 -9.14 -9.69
CA PRO A 148 37.04 -8.48 -9.40
C PRO A 148 36.81 -7.03 -8.97
N GLY A 149 37.19 -6.69 -7.73
CA GLY A 149 36.94 -5.36 -7.19
C GLY A 149 37.30 -5.21 -5.72
N GLU A 150 36.95 -4.06 -5.15
CA GLU A 150 37.20 -3.73 -3.75
C GLU A 150 36.45 -4.69 -2.83
N LYS A 151 37.13 -5.18 -1.79
CA LYS A 151 36.57 -6.22 -0.92
C LYS A 151 35.29 -5.72 -0.24
N ASP A 152 34.25 -6.56 -0.26
CA ASP A 152 32.96 -6.30 0.39
C ASP A 152 32.21 -5.06 -0.15
N TRP A 153 32.65 -4.50 -1.29
CA TRP A 153 31.98 -3.39 -1.96
C TRP A 153 30.89 -3.89 -2.90
N VAL A 154 29.69 -3.30 -2.82
CA VAL A 154 28.54 -3.70 -3.65
C VAL A 154 28.51 -2.86 -4.92
N TYR A 155 28.78 -3.47 -6.07
CA TYR A 155 28.72 -2.83 -7.39
C TYR A 155 27.30 -2.79 -7.95
N GLY A 156 26.39 -3.62 -7.44
CA GLY A 156 25.01 -3.57 -7.87
C GLY A 156 24.15 -4.74 -7.48
N VAL A 157 22.92 -4.68 -7.96
CA VAL A 157 21.86 -5.64 -7.64
C VAL A 157 21.26 -6.17 -8.93
N LYS A 158 21.16 -7.48 -9.05
CA LYS A 158 20.50 -8.16 -10.16
C LYS A 158 19.17 -8.77 -9.72
N TYR A 159 18.21 -8.78 -10.62
CA TYR A 159 16.96 -9.52 -10.50
C TYR A 159 16.73 -10.36 -11.75
N LYS A 160 16.57 -11.68 -11.57
CA LYS A 160 16.43 -12.64 -12.68
C LYS A 160 17.53 -12.50 -13.76
N GLY A 161 18.76 -12.21 -13.34
CA GLY A 161 19.91 -12.03 -14.23
C GLY A 161 20.04 -10.64 -14.88
N ARG A 162 19.02 -9.77 -14.76
CA ARG A 162 19.08 -8.39 -15.24
C ARG A 162 19.58 -7.46 -14.14
N GLN A 163 20.50 -6.57 -14.47
CA GLN A 163 20.94 -5.49 -13.60
C GLN A 163 19.76 -4.53 -13.35
N LEU A 164 19.51 -4.21 -12.08
CA LEU A 164 18.50 -3.24 -11.68
C LEU A 164 19.10 -1.83 -11.64
N SER A 165 18.29 -0.85 -12.01
CA SER A 165 18.62 0.56 -11.82
C SER A 165 18.24 1.02 -10.41
N ILE A 166 18.89 2.10 -9.94
CA ILE A 166 18.57 2.73 -8.65
C ILE A 166 17.11 3.17 -8.65
N GLY A 167 16.37 2.84 -7.58
CA GLY A 167 14.96 3.20 -7.42
C GLY A 167 13.99 2.39 -8.28
N GLU A 168 14.44 1.35 -8.98
CA GLU A 168 13.58 0.48 -9.76
C GLU A 168 12.61 -0.31 -8.85
N LYS A 169 11.39 -0.51 -9.34
CA LYS A 169 10.33 -1.22 -8.62
C LYS A 169 10.33 -2.70 -9.01
N VAL A 170 10.42 -3.58 -8.01
CA VAL A 170 10.52 -5.03 -8.19
C VAL A 170 9.43 -5.71 -7.33
N PRO A 171 8.87 -6.86 -7.75
CA PRO A 171 7.85 -7.55 -6.95
C PRO A 171 8.29 -7.81 -5.51
N THR A 172 7.38 -7.58 -4.56
CA THR A 172 7.64 -7.81 -3.14
C THR A 172 8.05 -9.27 -2.90
N GLY A 173 9.10 -9.49 -2.10
CA GLY A 173 9.64 -10.83 -1.85
C GLY A 173 10.41 -11.42 -3.03
N ALA A 174 10.74 -10.63 -4.06
CA ALA A 174 11.68 -11.01 -5.10
C ALA A 174 13.04 -11.41 -4.51
N VAL A 175 13.70 -12.35 -5.18
CA VAL A 175 15.06 -12.76 -4.85
C VAL A 175 16.04 -11.91 -5.66
N LEU A 176 16.85 -11.15 -4.96
CA LEU A 176 17.86 -10.24 -5.51
C LEU A 176 19.26 -10.86 -5.34
N THR A 177 20.09 -10.70 -6.35
CA THR A 177 21.49 -11.15 -6.35
C THR A 177 22.38 -9.94 -6.20
N LEU A 178 23.22 -9.93 -5.16
CA LEU A 178 24.22 -8.89 -4.96
C LEU A 178 25.47 -9.17 -5.80
N MET A 179 26.02 -8.13 -6.42
CA MET A 179 27.33 -8.15 -7.06
C MET A 179 28.33 -7.50 -6.13
N VAL A 180 29.28 -8.29 -5.61
CA VAL A 180 30.21 -7.86 -4.57
C VAL A 180 31.65 -8.04 -5.04
N GLY A 181 32.52 -7.10 -4.69
CA GLY A 181 33.95 -7.22 -4.94
C GLY A 181 34.59 -8.32 -4.10
N ASP A 182 35.36 -9.19 -4.75
CA ASP A 182 36.08 -10.30 -4.12
C ASP A 182 37.36 -9.86 -3.36
N GLY A 183 37.78 -8.60 -3.49
CA GLY A 183 39.06 -8.13 -2.96
C GLY A 183 40.26 -8.71 -3.72
N GLY A 184 40.03 -9.31 -4.89
CA GLY A 184 41.08 -9.76 -5.78
C GLY A 184 41.89 -8.57 -6.22
N ALA A 185 43.22 -8.66 -6.07
CA ALA A 185 44.12 -7.60 -6.52
C ALA A 185 43.83 -7.31 -8.00
N LEU A 186 43.28 -6.12 -8.28
CA LEU A 186 43.44 -5.48 -9.57
C LEU A 186 44.95 -5.47 -9.79
N LYS A 187 45.44 -6.35 -10.68
CA LYS A 187 46.86 -6.41 -11.04
C LYS A 187 47.31 -4.97 -11.22
N ALA A 188 48.18 -4.52 -10.33
CA ALA A 188 48.74 -3.19 -10.32
C ALA A 188 49.60 -3.03 -11.57
N ASP A 189 48.95 -2.70 -12.68
CA ASP A 189 49.57 -2.49 -13.97
C ASP A 189 49.27 -1.04 -14.34
N SER A 190 49.90 -0.09 -13.62
CA SER A 190 50.04 1.35 -13.99
C SER A 190 50.69 2.17 -12.86
N LEU A 191 51.83 1.75 -12.29
CA LEU A 191 52.75 2.67 -11.58
C LEU A 191 54.21 2.29 -11.83
N GLY A 192 54.56 2.07 -13.11
CA GLY A 192 55.93 2.25 -13.57
C GLY A 192 56.15 3.73 -13.85
N VAL A 193 56.39 4.52 -12.80
CA VAL A 193 56.97 5.86 -13.00
C VAL A 193 58.42 5.61 -13.34
N ASP A 194 58.75 5.71 -14.63
CA ASP A 194 60.12 5.69 -15.10
C ASP A 194 60.91 6.77 -14.35
N ALA A 195 61.73 6.32 -13.41
CA ALA A 195 62.81 7.12 -12.84
C ALA A 195 63.89 7.28 -13.92
N VAL A 196 63.67 8.18 -14.87
CA VAL A 196 64.72 8.68 -15.75
C VAL A 196 65.66 9.53 -14.89
N GLY A 197 66.79 8.92 -14.56
CA GLY A 197 67.91 9.59 -13.92
C GLY A 197 68.40 10.75 -14.78
N GLY A 198 68.12 11.97 -14.35
CA GLY A 198 68.78 13.18 -14.81
C GLY A 198 69.91 13.54 -13.84
N THR A 199 71.07 12.89 -13.99
CA THR A 199 72.33 13.46 -13.49
C THR A 199 72.82 14.45 -14.53
N VAL A 200 72.67 15.75 -14.26
CA VAL A 200 73.46 16.79 -14.91
C VAL A 200 74.14 17.58 -13.81
N GLU A 201 75.46 17.40 -13.71
CA GLU A 201 76.36 18.15 -12.84
C GLU A 201 76.34 19.65 -13.23
N PRO A 202 76.40 20.58 -12.26
CA PRO A 202 76.59 21.98 -12.56
C PRO A 202 78.09 22.24 -12.84
N VAL A 203 78.44 22.44 -14.10
CA VAL A 203 79.78 22.89 -14.48
C VAL A 203 79.87 24.41 -14.21
N LEU A 204 80.64 24.76 -13.19
CA LEU A 204 81.13 26.11 -12.92
C LEU A 204 82.03 26.56 -14.08
N SER A 205 81.69 27.69 -14.70
CA SER A 205 82.60 28.44 -15.57
C SER A 205 82.77 29.85 -14.99
N GLU A 206 83.81 30.01 -14.18
CA GLU A 206 84.48 31.30 -13.96
C GLU A 206 85.66 31.35 -14.94
N ASP A 207 85.62 32.33 -15.84
CA ASP A 207 86.77 32.92 -16.52
C ASP A 207 86.20 34.15 -17.27
N SER A 208 86.78 35.33 -17.29
CA SER A 208 87.82 36.00 -16.52
C SER A 208 87.79 37.42 -17.09
N ALA A 209 87.87 38.42 -16.23
CA ALA A 209 87.82 39.82 -16.59
C ALA A 209 88.82 40.18 -17.71
N ALA A 210 88.33 40.87 -18.74
CA ALA A 210 89.18 41.66 -19.62
C ALA A 210 89.54 42.94 -18.87
N ASP A 211 90.82 43.15 -18.59
CA ASP A 211 91.47 44.45 -18.44
C ASP A 211 92.98 44.25 -18.24
N GLU A 212 93.77 44.33 -19.32
CA GLU A 212 95.15 44.82 -19.22
C GLU A 212 95.51 45.73 -20.41
N SER A 213 95.69 47.01 -20.06
CA SER A 213 96.71 47.94 -20.56
C SER A 213 96.57 48.56 -21.96
N TRP A 214 96.23 49.86 -21.96
CA TRP A 214 96.68 50.82 -22.96
C TRP A 214 97.84 51.64 -22.35
N PHE A 215 99.04 51.40 -22.86
CA PHE A 215 100.05 52.44 -23.13
C PHE A 215 99.93 52.81 -24.60
#